data_AF-A0A967Q2I5-F1
#
_entry.id   AF-A0A967Q2I5-F1
#
_cell.length_a   1.000
_cell.length_b   1.000
_cell.length_c   1.000
_cell.angle_alpha   90.00
_cell.angle_beta   90.00
_cell.angle_gamma   90.00
#
_symmetry.space_group_name_H-M   'P 1'
#
loop_
_entity.id
_entity.type
_entity.pdbx_description
1 polymer ?
#
loop_
_entity_poly.entity_id
_entity_poly.type
_entity_poly.pdbx_seq_one_letter_code
_entity_poly.pdbx_strand_id
1 'polypeptide(L)' 'DAEHRTPRLPGEDRIWLALGAGYERDNLSLDFGYVHLFVDDARINQIATLTNENSGRGTLKGEFEFSADIFSVAATYRF' A
#
# COMPACT_ATOMS: atom_id res chain seq x y z
N ASP A 1 0.27 -0.73 -20.51
CA ASP A 1 0.24 -1.07 -19.07
C ASP A 1 -0.74 -0.22 -18.24
N ALA A 2 -1.02 1.04 -18.60
CA ALA A 2 -2.05 1.87 -17.94
C ALA A 2 -3.51 1.44 -18.22
N GLU A 3 -3.73 0.57 -19.21
CA GLU A 3 -5.05 0.23 -19.74
C GLU A 3 -5.81 -0.82 -18.91
N HIS A 4 -5.14 -1.52 -17.98
CA HIS A 4 -5.76 -2.52 -17.10
C HIS A 4 -5.79 -2.12 -15.61
N ARG A 5 -5.40 -0.88 -15.26
CA ARG A 5 -5.53 -0.39 -13.88
C ARG A 5 -7.01 -0.13 -13.57
N THR A 6 -7.64 -1.08 -12.88
CA THR A 6 -9.01 -0.89 -12.37
C THR A 6 -8.97 -0.07 -11.07
N PRO A 7 -9.97 0.77 -10.77
CA PRO A 7 -10.02 1.60 -9.56
C PRO A 7 -9.94 0.84 -8.23
N ARG A 8 -10.08 -0.49 -8.28
CA ARG A 8 -10.09 -1.38 -7.12
C ARG A 8 -8.71 -1.81 -6.67
N LEU A 9 -7.71 -1.75 -7.55
CA LEU A 9 -6.32 -2.10 -7.24
C LEU A 9 -5.38 -1.23 -8.09
N PRO A 10 -5.21 0.05 -7.74
CA PRO A 10 -4.20 0.89 -8.36
C PRO A 10 -2.83 0.30 -8.02
N GLY A 11 -2.22 -0.36 -9.01
CA GLY A 11 -0.87 -0.90 -8.90
C GLY A 11 0.13 0.23 -9.01
N GLU A 12 0.42 0.89 -7.89
CA GLU A 12 1.47 1.88 -7.74
C GLU A 12 2.74 1.25 -7.17
N ASP A 13 3.89 1.86 -7.47
CA ASP A 13 5.16 1.51 -6.84
C ASP A 13 5.10 1.84 -5.34
N ARG A 14 5.76 1.01 -4.52
CA ARG A 14 5.68 1.07 -3.06
C ARG A 14 7.06 1.03 -2.44
N ILE A 15 7.39 2.03 -1.64
CA ILE A 15 8.64 2.09 -0.86
C ILE A 15 8.31 1.78 0.60
N TRP A 16 9.00 0.80 1.16
CA TRP A 16 8.83 0.35 2.54
C TRP A 16 10.00 0.85 3.37
N LEU A 17 9.73 1.70 4.37
CA LEU A 17 10.72 2.12 5.36
C LEU A 17 10.39 1.46 6.69
N ALA A 18 11.27 0.56 7.15
CA ALA A 18 11.08 -0.20 8.37
C ALA A 18 12.14 0.15 9.43
N LEU A 19 11.72 0.24 10.69
CA LEU A 19 12.57 0.39 11.86
C LEU A 19 12.07 -0.50 13.00
N GLY A 20 12.98 -1.05 13.80
CA GLY A 20 12.61 -1.95 14.88
C GLY A 20 13.68 -2.08 15.94
N ALA A 21 13.26 -2.55 17.11
CA ALA A 21 14.09 -2.81 18.28
C ALA A 21 13.66 -4.11 18.94
N GLY A 22 14.64 -4.93 19.32
CA GLY A 22 14.45 -6.16 20.07
C GLY A 22 15.07 -6.05 21.46
N TYR A 23 14.45 -6.67 22.45
CA TYR A 23 14.98 -6.85 23.79
C TYR A 23 14.84 -8.30 24.23
N GLU A 24 15.96 -8.92 24.57
CA GLU A 24 15.99 -10.28 25.11
C GLU A 24 16.46 -10.26 26.57
N ARG A 25 15.76 -11.01 27.42
CA ARG A 25 16.15 -11.26 28.80
C ARG A 25 15.72 -12.66 29.25
N ASP A 26 16.70 -13.43 29.72
CA ASP A 26 16.51 -14.78 30.27
C ASP A 26 15.70 -15.68 29.30
N ASN A 27 14.45 -15.96 29.65
CA ASN A 27 13.53 -16.81 28.90
C ASN A 27 12.55 -16.02 28.02
N LEU A 28 12.66 -14.69 27.97
CA LEU A 28 11.74 -13.80 27.28
C LEU A 28 12.46 -12.99 26.18
N SER A 29 11.88 -12.96 24.99
CA SER A 29 12.24 -12.03 23.91
C SER A 29 11.05 -11.15 23.59
N LEU A 30 11.30 -9.86 23.38
CA LEU A 30 10.33 -8.85 22.96
C LEU A 30 10.83 -8.17 21.70
N ASP A 31 9.98 -8.04 20.69
CA ASP A 31 10.29 -7.37 19.44
C ASP A 31 9.26 -6.29 19.15
N PHE A 32 9.73 -5.10 18.78
CA PHE A 32 8.92 -3.96 18.39
C PHE A 32 9.34 -3.52 17.00
N GLY A 33 8.37 -3.27 16.12
CA GLY A 33 8.61 -2.80 14.77
C GLY A 33 7.62 -1.72 14.33
N TYR A 34 8.10 -0.85 13.46
CA TYR A 34 7.31 0.15 12.76
C TYR A 34 7.70 0.16 11.28
N VAL A 35 6.71 0.26 10.42
CA VAL A 35 6.89 0.37 8.98
C VAL A 35 6.02 1.50 8.47
N HIS A 36 6.63 2.41 7.70
CA HIS A 36 5.91 3.39 6.90
C HIS A 36 5.96 2.96 5.43
N LEU A 37 4.79 2.86 4.82
CA LEU A 37 4.61 2.51 3.43
C LEU A 37 4.28 3.75 2.62
N PHE A 38 5.22 4.17 1.78
CA PHE A 38 4.99 5.19 0.76
C PHE A 38 4.45 4.49 -0.48
N VAL A 39 3.31 4.94 -1.00
CA VAL A 39 2.72 4.44 -2.24
C VAL A 39 2.61 5.62 -3.19
N ASP A 40 3.15 5.48 -4.40
CA ASP A 40 3.11 6.54 -5.41
C ASP A 40 1.68 6.85 -5.84
N ASP A 41 1.47 8.05 -6.40
CA ASP A 41 0.14 8.56 -6.70
C ASP A 41 -0.51 7.84 -7.90
N ALA A 42 -1.62 7.16 -7.63
CA ALA A 42 -2.39 6.50 -8.66
C ALA A 42 -3.19 7.49 -9.49
N ARG A 43 -2.70 7.76 -10.70
CA ARG A 43 -3.45 8.51 -11.70
C ARG A 43 -4.40 7.59 -12.46
N ILE A 44 -5.69 7.70 -12.17
CA ILE A 44 -6.74 7.10 -12.99
C ILE A 44 -7.12 8.12 -14.07
N ASN A 45 -6.88 7.75 -15.34
CA ASN A 45 -7.30 8.54 -16.49
C ASN A 45 -8.11 7.67 -17.46
N GLN A 46 -9.38 7.42 -17.13
CA GLN A 46 -10.30 6.69 -17.97
C GLN A 46 -11.08 7.68 -18.85
N ILE A 47 -10.56 7.92 -20.05
CA ILE A 47 -11.18 8.81 -21.04
C ILE A 47 -12.26 8.02 -21.78
N ALA A 48 -13.49 8.53 -21.85
CA ALA A 48 -14.54 7.92 -22.67
C ALA A 48 -14.31 8.24 -24.16
N THR A 49 -14.21 7.21 -24.99
CA THR A 49 -14.21 7.34 -26.45
C THR A 49 -15.36 6.51 -27.02
N LEU A 50 -15.84 6.82 -28.24
CA LEU A 50 -17.00 6.17 -28.84
C LEU A 50 -16.85 4.63 -28.98
N THR A 51 -15.63 4.13 -28.92
CA THR A 51 -15.26 2.73 -29.18
C THR A 51 -14.74 1.98 -27.96
N ASN A 52 -14.60 2.62 -26.79
CA ASN A 52 -14.06 1.97 -25.59
C ASN A 52 -15.13 1.62 -24.54
N GLU A 53 -14.73 0.88 -23.52
CA GLU A 53 -15.60 0.41 -22.43
C GLU A 53 -16.32 1.53 -21.65
N ASN A 54 -15.80 2.75 -21.74
CA ASN A 54 -16.34 3.96 -21.10
C ASN A 54 -17.28 4.76 -22.04
N SER A 55 -17.54 4.27 -23.26
CA SER A 55 -18.52 4.86 -24.19
C SER A 55 -19.90 4.97 -23.53
N GLY A 56 -20.40 6.20 -23.41
CA GLY A 56 -21.67 6.50 -22.73
C GLY A 56 -21.61 6.55 -21.19
N ARG A 57 -20.45 6.30 -20.56
CA ARG A 57 -20.25 6.33 -19.09
C ARG A 57 -19.55 7.59 -18.57
N GLY A 58 -18.99 8.42 -19.46
CA GLY A 58 -18.28 9.65 -19.11
C GLY A 58 -16.80 9.42 -18.75
N THR A 59 -16.04 10.52 -18.67
CA THR A 59 -14.60 10.48 -18.36
C THR A 59 -14.38 10.51 -16.85
N LEU A 60 -13.62 9.54 -16.32
CA LEU A 60 -13.21 9.51 -14.91
C LEU A 60 -11.72 9.86 -14.80
N LYS A 61 -11.44 11.02 -14.20
CA LYS A 61 -10.10 11.50 -13.91
C LYS A 61 -9.98 11.73 -12.41
N GLY A 62 -9.04 11.07 -11.77
CA GLY A 62 -8.79 11.20 -10.34
C GLY A 62 -7.37 10.79 -9.98
N GLU A 63 -6.85 11.39 -8.92
CA GLU A 63 -5.56 11.07 -8.32
C GLU A 63 -5.84 10.47 -6.94
N PHE A 64 -5.23 9.32 -6.63
CA PHE A 64 -5.32 8.69 -5.32
C PHE A 64 -3.93 8.67 -4.70
N GLU A 65 -3.77 9.41 -3.61
CA GLU A 65 -2.58 9.38 -2.77
C GLU A 65 -2.84 8.35 -1.64
N PHE A 66 -1.91 7.43 -1.41
CA PHE A 66 -2.05 6.42 -0.36
C PHE A 66 -0.77 6.31 0.47
N SER A 67 -0.92 6.21 1.78
CA SER A 67 0.15 5.85 2.70
C SER A 67 -0.41 4.93 3.79
N ALA A 68 0.46 4.09 4.35
CA ALA A 68 0.07 3.21 5.44
C ALA A 68 1.17 3.10 6.50
N ASP A 69 0.75 3.09 7.76
CA ASP A 69 1.59 2.86 8.92
C ASP A 69 1.28 1.50 9.53
N ILE A 70 2.31 0.69 9.77
CA ILE A 70 2.19 -0.65 10.35
C ILE A 70 3.02 -0.70 11.62
N PHE A 71 2.39 -1.11 12.73
CA PHE A 71 3.03 -1.31 14.02
C PHE A 71 3.01 -2.80 14.38
N SER A 72 4.13 -3.33 14.87
CA SER A 72 4.25 -4.72 15.31
C SER A 72 4.82 -4.81 16.71
N VAL A 73 4.28 -5.75 17.49
CA VAL A 73 4.78 -6.15 18.80
C VAL A 73 4.72 -7.67 18.87
N ALA A 74 5.83 -8.30 19.26
CA ALA A 74 5.90 -9.74 19.46
C ALA A 74 6.57 -10.07 20.80
N ALA A 75 6.15 -11.17 21.42
CA ALA A 75 6.71 -11.70 22.65
C ALA A 75 6.91 -13.21 22.52
N THR A 76 8.11 -13.69 22.84
CA THR A 76 8.46 -15.11 22.78
C THR A 76 8.95 -15.57 24.15
N TYR A 77 8.41 -16.65 24.68
CA TYR A 77 8.86 -17.27 25.93
C TYR A 77 9.39 -18.69 25.68
N ARG A 78 10.60 -18.98 26.15
CA ARG A 78 11.25 -20.31 26.02
C ARG A 78 11.19 -21.06 27.34
N PHE A 79 10.61 -22.27 27.31
CA PHE A 79 10.46 -23.18 28.46
C PHE A 79 11.45 -24.36 28.39
#